data_AF-A0A9X1SAJ2-F1
#
_entry.id   AF-A0A9X1SAJ2-F1
#
_cell.length_a   1.000
_cell.length_b   1.000
_cell.length_c   1.000
_cell.angle_alpha   90.00
_cell.angle_beta   90.00
_cell.angle_gamma   90.00
#
_symmetry.space_group_name_H-M   'P 1'
#
loop_
_entity.id
_entity.type
_entity.pdbx_description
1 polymer ?
#
loop_
_entity_poly.entity_id
_entity_poly.type
_entity_poly.pdbx_seq_one_letter_code
_entity_poly.pdbx_strand_id
1 'polypeptide(L)'
;MTRLRWGAALWTLCLLTFPAQVIAAAQWPNPYSWSSNFISDLGVTACRTFDAGTHVERYICSPGHLLANGSTIANGALMAVGAILLWSAWPRQRVGKAAMSFLAAGGALVMLVGFLPWDTHPEAHDAAALAQALMQWIGMAILAVALKGSTAARWALALTLASLALSIAGFVLFIDAISGGPSISLGLGITERLAFDTLTIWGAVLGVILLMTTPGRRSTTSSQEAVPGSAPTTPTVA
;
A
#
# COMPACT_ATOMS: atom_id res chain seq x y z
N MET A 1 -16.28 10.23 -11.23
CA MET A 1 -14.84 10.56 -11.20
C MET A 1 -14.29 10.81 -9.80
N THR A 2 -15.04 11.46 -8.90
CA THR A 2 -14.60 11.79 -7.53
C THR A 2 -14.21 10.56 -6.71
N ARG A 3 -14.99 9.48 -6.78
CA ARG A 3 -14.71 8.21 -6.08
C ARG A 3 -13.33 7.63 -6.38
N LEU A 4 -12.95 7.55 -7.66
CA LEU A 4 -11.68 6.95 -8.08
C LEU A 4 -10.50 7.81 -7.63
N ARG A 5 -10.63 9.14 -7.68
CA ARG A 5 -9.61 10.05 -7.16
C ARG A 5 -9.42 9.90 -5.66
N TRP A 6 -10.52 9.77 -4.90
CA TRP A 6 -10.43 9.46 -3.47
C TRP A 6 -9.74 8.12 -3.23
N GLY A 7 -10.13 7.06 -3.94
CA GLY A 7 -9.48 5.76 -3.80
C GLY A 7 -7.97 5.81 -4.08
N ALA A 8 -7.58 6.47 -5.17
CA ALA A 8 -6.19 6.65 -5.53
C ALA A 8 -5.41 7.51 -4.50
N ALA A 9 -6.03 8.59 -3.99
CA ALA A 9 -5.45 9.42 -2.93
C ALA A 9 -5.25 8.63 -1.63
N LEU A 10 -6.21 7.81 -1.21
CA LEU A 10 -6.07 6.96 -0.03
C LEU A 10 -4.90 5.99 -0.18
N TRP A 11 -4.74 5.35 -1.34
CA TRP A 11 -3.57 4.50 -1.61
C TRP A 11 -2.26 5.29 -1.58
N THR A 12 -2.22 6.51 -2.13
CA THR A 12 -1.03 7.37 -2.02
C THR A 12 -0.72 7.75 -0.56
N LEU A 13 -1.74 8.01 0.25
CA LEU A 13 -1.59 8.34 1.68
C LEU A 13 -1.06 7.18 2.52
N CYS A 14 -1.09 5.93 2.03
CA CYS A 14 -0.41 4.81 2.68
C CYS A 14 1.09 5.09 2.92
N LEU A 15 1.73 5.95 2.13
CA LEU A 15 3.12 6.37 2.34
C LEU A 15 3.36 7.05 3.69
N LEU A 16 2.32 7.56 4.36
CA LEU A 16 2.44 8.17 5.68
C LEU A 16 2.86 7.17 6.78
N THR A 17 2.80 5.86 6.52
CA THR A 17 3.34 4.86 7.45
C THR A 17 4.86 4.97 7.62
N PHE A 18 5.60 5.33 6.56
CA PHE A 18 7.06 5.43 6.60
C PHE A 18 7.58 6.56 7.50
N PRO A 19 7.12 7.81 7.39
CA PRO A 19 7.54 8.84 8.35
C PRO A 19 7.10 8.48 9.78
N ALA A 20 5.96 7.83 9.98
CA ALA A 20 5.56 7.35 11.32
C ALA A 20 6.54 6.30 11.87
N GLN A 21 6.97 5.33 11.04
CA GLN A 21 8.01 4.37 11.42
C GLN A 21 9.33 5.07 11.76
N VAL A 22 9.77 6.05 10.96
CA VAL A 22 11.00 6.82 11.22
C VAL A 22 10.91 7.58 12.54
N ILE A 23 9.78 8.23 12.82
CA ILE A 23 9.55 8.97 14.07
C ILE A 23 9.50 8.01 15.27
N ALA A 24 8.90 6.82 15.12
CA ALA A 24 8.89 5.79 16.16
C ALA A 24 10.31 5.27 16.42
N ALA A 25 11.06 4.94 15.36
CA ALA A 25 12.45 4.49 15.42
C ALA A 25 13.38 5.53 16.07
N ALA A 26 13.16 6.81 15.80
CA ALA A 26 13.93 7.91 16.40
C ALA A 26 13.76 8.05 17.91
N GLN A 27 12.71 7.44 18.49
CA GLN A 27 12.46 7.44 19.93
C GLN A 27 13.12 6.24 20.64
N TRP A 28 13.77 5.35 19.93
CA TRP A 28 14.43 4.19 20.53
C TRP A 28 15.63 4.63 21.39
N PRO A 29 15.78 4.11 22.63
CA PRO A 29 16.89 4.48 23.51
C PRO A 29 18.27 4.12 22.93
N ASN A 30 18.34 2.97 22.25
CA ASN A 30 19.47 2.56 21.43
C ASN A 30 19.06 2.71 19.97
N PRO A 31 19.92 3.25 19.08
CA PRO A 31 19.55 3.49 17.69
C PRO A 31 18.97 2.24 17.02
N TYR A 32 17.76 2.38 16.46
CA TYR A 32 17.10 1.34 15.69
C TYR A 32 17.93 0.94 14.46
N SER A 33 18.20 -0.35 14.29
CA SER A 33 18.90 -0.87 13.11
C SER A 33 17.89 -1.27 12.03
N TRP A 34 17.81 -0.51 10.94
CA TRP A 34 16.93 -0.83 9.81
C TRP A 34 17.25 -2.15 9.12
N SER A 35 18.48 -2.65 9.26
CA SER A 35 18.89 -3.95 8.71
C SER A 35 18.64 -5.11 9.65
N SER A 36 18.71 -4.89 10.96
CA SER A 36 18.66 -5.98 11.96
C SER A 36 17.33 -6.07 12.69
N ASN A 37 16.63 -4.95 12.86
CA ASN A 37 15.35 -4.89 13.55
C ASN A 37 14.18 -5.05 12.59
N PHE A 38 13.17 -5.77 13.06
CA PHE A 38 11.93 -5.96 12.34
C PHE A 38 11.10 -4.68 12.31
N ILE A 39 10.26 -4.52 11.29
CA ILE A 39 9.18 -3.55 11.25
C ILE A 39 8.29 -3.76 12.48
N SER A 40 7.95 -5.01 12.80
CA SER A 40 7.13 -5.38 13.96
C SER A 40 7.77 -4.98 15.30
N ASP A 41 9.10 -4.93 15.39
CA ASP A 41 9.80 -4.45 16.60
C ASP A 41 9.38 -3.01 16.96
N LEU A 42 9.04 -2.16 15.96
CA LEU A 42 8.56 -0.80 16.22
C LEU A 42 7.22 -0.79 16.96
N GLY A 43 6.43 -1.86 16.88
CA GLY A 43 5.13 -2.00 17.51
C GLY A 43 5.14 -2.67 18.89
N VAL A 44 6.30 -3.12 19.37
CA VAL A 44 6.44 -3.83 20.65
C VAL A 44 6.18 -2.90 21.83
N THR A 45 5.38 -3.36 22.79
CA THR A 45 4.87 -2.54 23.91
C THR A 45 5.76 -2.54 25.16
N ALA A 46 6.63 -3.54 25.31
CA ALA A 46 7.52 -3.68 26.46
C ALA A 46 9.00 -3.57 26.08
N CYS A 47 9.81 -3.01 26.98
CA CYS A 47 11.27 -2.95 26.81
C CYS A 47 11.94 -4.16 27.47
N ARG A 48 12.40 -5.13 26.68
CA ARG A 48 13.10 -6.33 27.17
C ARG A 48 13.81 -7.07 26.03
N THR A 49 14.59 -8.08 26.38
CA THR A 49 15.07 -9.07 25.43
C THR A 49 13.91 -10.01 25.06
N PHE A 50 13.68 -10.14 23.76
CA PHE A 50 12.74 -11.09 23.19
C PHE A 50 13.51 -12.21 22.51
N ASP A 51 13.12 -13.44 22.82
CA ASP A 51 13.42 -14.60 22.01
C ASP A 51 12.26 -14.73 21.00
N ALA A 52 12.53 -14.43 19.74
CA ALA A 52 11.51 -14.48 18.69
C ALA A 52 11.24 -15.89 18.18
N GLY A 53 11.74 -16.94 18.83
CA GLY A 53 11.68 -18.32 18.31
C GLY A 53 12.55 -18.52 17.07
N THR A 54 13.18 -17.45 16.60
CA THR A 54 14.31 -17.41 15.68
C THR A 54 15.56 -17.49 16.55
N HIS A 55 16.60 -18.24 16.19
CA HIS A 55 17.83 -18.47 16.99
C HIS A 55 18.67 -17.21 17.36
N VAL A 56 18.08 -16.02 17.42
CA VAL A 56 18.69 -14.71 17.65
C VAL A 56 17.83 -13.92 18.65
N GLU A 57 18.27 -13.88 19.91
CA GLU A 57 17.70 -13.00 20.93
C GLU A 57 18.02 -11.52 20.61
N ARG A 58 17.04 -10.63 20.78
CA ARG A 58 17.24 -9.18 20.58
C ARG A 58 16.59 -8.35 21.67
N TYR A 59 17.31 -7.33 22.14
CA TYR A 59 16.74 -6.31 23.01
C TYR A 59 15.90 -5.34 22.17
N ILE A 60 14.61 -5.22 22.51
CA ILE A 60 13.65 -4.34 21.83
C ILE A 60 13.10 -3.36 22.87
N CYS A 61 13.03 -2.08 22.50
CA CYS A 61 12.39 -1.04 23.30
C CYS A 61 11.87 0.07 22.39
N SER A 62 10.55 0.10 22.17
CA SER A 62 9.91 1.05 21.26
C SER A 62 8.95 1.99 22.00
N PRO A 63 9.43 3.12 22.57
CA PRO A 63 8.55 4.12 23.19
C PRO A 63 7.50 4.67 22.21
N GLY A 64 7.82 4.68 20.91
CA GLY A 64 6.93 5.11 19.84
C GLY A 64 5.91 4.06 19.38
N HIS A 65 5.70 2.96 20.11
CA HIS A 65 4.86 1.84 19.65
C HIS A 65 3.43 2.24 19.30
N LEU A 66 2.83 3.24 19.99
CA LEU A 66 1.48 3.71 19.68
C LEU A 66 1.42 4.35 18.30
N LEU A 67 2.45 5.11 17.93
CA LEU A 67 2.55 5.71 16.61
C LEU A 67 2.75 4.63 15.55
N ALA A 68 3.65 3.67 15.78
CA ALA A 68 3.91 2.59 14.83
C ALA A 68 2.68 1.70 14.59
N ASN A 69 2.05 1.20 15.66
CA ASN A 69 0.84 0.38 15.56
C ASN A 69 -0.34 1.17 15.00
N GLY A 70 -0.52 2.42 15.45
CA GLY A 70 -1.54 3.33 14.93
C GLY A 70 -1.38 3.64 13.45
N SER A 71 -0.14 3.85 12.97
CA SER A 71 0.12 4.06 11.55
C SER A 71 -0.10 2.81 10.73
N THR A 72 0.21 1.62 11.27
CA THR A 72 -0.10 0.33 10.64
C THR A 72 -1.61 0.14 10.51
N ILE A 73 -2.38 0.43 11.56
CA ILE A 73 -3.86 0.41 11.52
C ILE A 73 -4.38 1.40 10.47
N ALA A 74 -3.91 2.64 10.47
CA ALA A 74 -4.32 3.64 9.49
C ALA A 74 -3.97 3.21 8.06
N ASN A 75 -2.78 2.66 7.83
CA ASN A 75 -2.32 2.16 6.54
C ASN A 75 -3.25 1.06 6.01
N GLY A 76 -3.59 0.08 6.85
CA GLY A 76 -4.52 -0.98 6.49
C GLY A 76 -5.91 -0.45 6.12
N ALA A 77 -6.42 0.51 6.88
CA ALA A 77 -7.71 1.15 6.61
C ALA A 77 -7.71 1.93 5.29
N LEU A 78 -6.68 2.74 5.05
CA LEU A 78 -6.47 3.48 3.80
C LEU A 78 -6.41 2.53 2.59
N MET A 79 -5.67 1.43 2.72
CA MET A 79 -5.56 0.42 1.66
C MET A 79 -6.91 -0.26 1.40
N ALA A 80 -7.63 -0.68 2.44
CA ALA A 80 -8.90 -1.36 2.33
C ALA A 80 -9.98 -0.48 1.70
N VAL A 81 -10.18 0.73 2.23
CA VAL A 81 -11.15 1.69 1.69
C VAL A 81 -10.75 2.11 0.28
N GLY A 82 -9.46 2.38 0.03
CA GLY A 82 -8.96 2.70 -1.30
C GLY A 82 -9.26 1.60 -2.33
N ALA A 83 -9.03 0.34 -1.98
CA ALA A 83 -9.31 -0.80 -2.85
C ALA A 83 -10.82 -0.91 -3.18
N ILE A 84 -11.68 -0.75 -2.17
CA ILE A 84 -13.13 -0.71 -2.36
C ILE A 84 -13.51 0.41 -3.33
N LEU A 85 -12.95 1.61 -3.15
CA LEU A 85 -13.26 2.75 -4.04
C LEU A 85 -12.76 2.53 -5.47
N LEU A 86 -11.68 1.77 -5.66
CA LEU A 86 -11.05 1.48 -6.96
C LEU A 86 -11.61 0.24 -7.70
N TRP A 87 -12.62 -0.45 -7.17
CA TRP A 87 -13.17 -1.70 -7.72
C TRP A 87 -13.53 -1.70 -9.23
N SER A 88 -13.75 -0.53 -9.84
CA SER A 88 -14.19 -0.34 -11.22
C SER A 88 -13.20 0.47 -12.04
N ALA A 89 -11.98 0.68 -11.54
CA ALA A 89 -10.93 1.46 -12.19
C ALA A 89 -10.20 0.69 -13.31
N TRP A 90 -10.46 -0.60 -13.44
CA TRP A 90 -9.59 -1.53 -14.16
C TRP A 90 -10.12 -1.88 -15.56
N PRO A 91 -9.24 -2.10 -16.56
CA PRO A 91 -9.66 -2.41 -17.94
C PRO A 91 -10.63 -3.59 -18.03
N ARG A 92 -10.33 -4.69 -17.31
CA ARG A 92 -11.27 -5.81 -17.14
C ARG A 92 -11.99 -5.71 -15.80
N GLN A 93 -13.17 -5.07 -15.81
CA GLN A 93 -13.88 -4.73 -14.57
C GLN A 93 -14.15 -5.91 -13.64
N ARG A 94 -14.63 -7.06 -14.13
CA ARG A 94 -14.94 -8.22 -13.26
C ARG A 94 -13.67 -8.77 -12.56
N VAL A 95 -12.58 -8.87 -13.30
CA VAL A 95 -11.28 -9.33 -12.78
C VAL A 95 -10.70 -8.29 -11.81
N GLY A 96 -10.79 -7.02 -12.16
CA GLY A 96 -10.37 -5.92 -11.29
C GLY A 96 -11.15 -5.83 -9.98
N LYS A 97 -12.47 -6.09 -10.01
CA LYS A 97 -13.28 -6.20 -8.78
C LYS A 97 -12.77 -7.33 -7.88
N ALA A 98 -12.52 -8.52 -8.44
CA ALA A 98 -11.96 -9.63 -7.68
C ALA A 98 -10.59 -9.27 -7.07
N ALA A 99 -9.69 -8.67 -7.86
CA ALA A 99 -8.40 -8.18 -7.36
C ALA A 99 -8.58 -7.21 -6.18
N MET A 100 -9.47 -6.22 -6.30
CA MET A 100 -9.71 -5.25 -5.23
C MET A 100 -10.33 -5.87 -3.98
N SER A 101 -11.16 -6.90 -4.09
CA SER A 101 -11.67 -7.62 -2.92
C SER A 101 -10.53 -8.27 -2.11
N PHE A 102 -9.58 -8.90 -2.80
CA PHE A 102 -8.40 -9.48 -2.16
C PHE A 102 -7.50 -8.41 -1.52
N LEU A 103 -7.25 -7.29 -2.22
CA LEU A 103 -6.48 -6.18 -1.65
C LEU A 103 -7.20 -5.51 -0.47
N ALA A 104 -8.54 -5.44 -0.51
CA ALA A 104 -9.32 -4.92 0.60
C ALA A 104 -9.23 -5.82 1.84
N ALA A 105 -9.31 -7.14 1.64
CA ALA A 105 -9.07 -8.12 2.70
C ALA A 105 -7.63 -8.03 3.24
N GLY A 106 -6.64 -7.88 2.35
CA GLY A 106 -5.25 -7.60 2.72
C GLY A 106 -5.10 -6.34 3.58
N GLY A 107 -5.82 -5.26 3.25
CA GLY A 107 -5.85 -4.03 4.05
C GLY A 107 -6.45 -4.24 5.43
N ALA A 108 -7.56 -4.97 5.53
CA ALA A 108 -8.14 -5.33 6.82
C ALA A 108 -7.17 -6.18 7.68
N LEU A 109 -6.39 -7.06 7.05
CA LEU A 109 -5.38 -7.85 7.75
C LEU A 109 -4.18 -7.00 8.20
N VAL A 110 -3.74 -6.01 7.40
CA VAL A 110 -2.76 -4.99 7.87
C VAL A 110 -3.29 -4.26 9.10
N MET A 111 -4.58 -3.90 9.13
CA MET A 111 -5.17 -3.27 10.32
C MET A 111 -5.05 -4.19 11.54
N LEU A 112 -5.38 -5.47 11.36
CA LEU A 112 -5.32 -6.47 12.41
C LEU A 112 -3.90 -6.66 12.94
N VAL A 113 -2.87 -6.67 12.07
CA VAL A 113 -1.45 -6.68 12.47
C VAL A 113 -1.12 -5.52 13.42
N GLY A 114 -1.60 -4.31 13.14
CA GLY A 114 -1.38 -3.15 14.02
C GLY A 114 -2.16 -3.21 15.34
N PHE A 115 -3.31 -3.90 15.38
CA PHE A 115 -4.06 -4.15 16.63
C PHE A 115 -3.48 -5.26 17.50
N LEU A 116 -2.55 -6.05 16.96
CA LEU A 116 -1.95 -7.19 17.62
C LEU A 116 -0.44 -6.93 17.83
N PRO A 117 -0.03 -6.14 18.84
CA PRO A 117 1.39 -5.97 19.14
C PRO A 117 2.08 -7.32 19.32
N TRP A 118 3.18 -7.52 18.60
CA TRP A 118 3.81 -8.83 18.48
C TRP A 118 4.24 -9.42 19.82
N ASP A 119 4.68 -8.60 20.78
CA ASP A 119 5.08 -9.05 22.12
C ASP A 119 3.94 -9.56 22.99
N THR A 120 2.69 -9.21 22.66
CA THR A 120 1.50 -9.62 23.42
C THR A 120 0.68 -10.69 22.72
N HIS A 121 0.73 -10.73 21.38
CA HIS A 121 -0.06 -11.63 20.54
C HIS A 121 0.78 -12.19 19.37
N PRO A 122 1.93 -12.85 19.61
CA PRO A 122 2.89 -13.20 18.57
C PRO A 122 2.28 -14.08 17.47
N GLU A 123 1.64 -15.19 17.86
CA GLU A 123 1.04 -16.13 16.90
C GLU A 123 -0.06 -15.48 16.04
N ALA A 124 -0.90 -14.63 16.65
CA ALA A 124 -1.98 -13.96 15.95
C ALA A 124 -1.45 -12.84 15.03
N HIS A 125 -0.40 -12.13 15.46
CA HIS A 125 0.31 -11.15 14.64
C HIS A 125 0.90 -11.82 13.39
N ASP A 126 1.65 -12.90 13.57
CA ASP A 126 2.32 -13.62 12.50
C ASP A 126 1.30 -14.24 11.53
N ALA A 127 0.21 -14.82 12.05
CA ALA A 127 -0.88 -15.35 11.23
C ALA A 127 -1.56 -14.25 10.41
N ALA A 128 -1.82 -13.08 11.02
CA ALA A 128 -2.40 -11.93 10.32
C ALA A 128 -1.45 -11.39 9.25
N ALA A 129 -0.15 -11.29 9.52
CA ALA A 129 0.87 -10.83 8.59
C ALA A 129 1.04 -11.80 7.40
N LEU A 130 1.05 -13.11 7.65
CA LEU A 130 1.09 -14.13 6.60
C LEU A 130 -0.17 -14.10 5.73
N ALA A 131 -1.35 -14.06 6.37
CA ALA A 131 -2.62 -13.97 5.65
C ALA A 131 -2.69 -12.69 4.81
N GLN A 132 -2.22 -11.56 5.35
CA GLN A 132 -2.09 -10.29 4.64
C GLN A 132 -1.27 -10.45 3.37
N ALA A 133 -0.07 -11.04 3.46
CA ALA A 133 0.82 -11.22 2.31
C ALA A 133 0.14 -12.06 1.22
N LEU A 134 -0.46 -13.20 1.60
CA LEU A 134 -1.16 -14.07 0.67
C LEU A 134 -2.33 -13.36 -0.04
N MET A 135 -3.17 -12.65 0.71
CA MET A 135 -4.29 -11.90 0.13
C MET A 135 -3.80 -10.83 -0.85
N GLN A 136 -2.75 -10.10 -0.49
CA GLN A 136 -2.19 -9.07 -1.37
C GLN A 136 -1.55 -9.67 -2.63
N TRP A 137 -0.77 -10.75 -2.51
CA TRP A 137 -0.17 -11.43 -3.65
C TRP A 137 -1.22 -11.96 -4.62
N ILE A 138 -2.27 -12.61 -4.11
CA ILE A 138 -3.39 -13.08 -4.92
C ILE A 138 -4.06 -11.87 -5.62
N GLY A 139 -4.33 -10.79 -4.87
CA GLY A 139 -4.90 -9.56 -5.40
C GLY A 139 -4.05 -8.95 -6.53
N MET A 140 -2.74 -8.86 -6.33
CA MET A 140 -1.79 -8.35 -7.33
C MET A 140 -1.70 -9.24 -8.56
N ALA A 141 -1.69 -10.57 -8.40
CA ALA A 141 -1.67 -11.51 -9.51
C ALA A 141 -2.96 -11.40 -10.37
N ILE A 142 -4.12 -11.32 -9.73
CA ILE A 142 -5.40 -11.10 -10.41
C ILE A 142 -5.42 -9.72 -11.07
N LEU A 143 -4.88 -8.69 -10.41
CA LEU A 143 -4.79 -7.34 -10.98
C LEU A 143 -3.92 -7.32 -12.23
N ALA A 144 -2.78 -8.02 -12.23
CA ALA A 144 -1.95 -8.15 -13.42
C ALA A 144 -2.75 -8.71 -14.60
N VAL A 145 -3.61 -9.71 -14.38
CA VAL A 145 -4.54 -10.22 -15.40
C VAL A 145 -5.55 -9.16 -15.85
N ALA A 146 -6.05 -8.33 -14.93
CA ALA A 146 -6.96 -7.24 -15.28
C ALA A 146 -6.29 -6.15 -16.15
N LEU A 147 -4.97 -5.97 -16.02
CA LEU A 147 -4.18 -4.96 -16.76
C LEU A 147 -3.68 -5.47 -18.13
N LYS A 148 -3.55 -6.79 -18.33
CA LYS A 148 -3.00 -7.39 -19.57
C LYS A 148 -3.67 -6.89 -20.85
N GLY A 149 -2.89 -6.54 -21.87
CA GLY A 149 -3.41 -6.13 -23.18
C GLY A 149 -3.93 -4.69 -23.26
N SER A 150 -3.88 -3.92 -22.17
CA SER A 150 -4.08 -2.46 -22.22
C SER A 150 -2.73 -1.76 -22.35
N THR A 151 -2.49 -1.10 -23.48
CA THR A 151 -1.25 -0.32 -23.72
C THR A 151 -1.08 0.82 -22.71
N ALA A 152 -2.19 1.47 -22.33
CA ALA A 152 -2.22 2.51 -21.31
C ALA A 152 -1.82 2.00 -19.91
N ALA A 153 -2.01 0.69 -19.65
CA ALA A 153 -1.73 0.07 -18.36
C ALA A 153 -0.38 -0.66 -18.28
N ARG A 154 0.45 -0.63 -19.34
CA ARG A 154 1.68 -1.44 -19.42
C ARG A 154 2.66 -1.20 -18.27
N TRP A 155 2.78 0.05 -17.81
CA TRP A 155 3.67 0.41 -16.70
C TRP A 155 3.11 -0.05 -15.36
N ALA A 156 1.80 0.09 -15.15
CA ALA A 156 1.14 -0.45 -13.95
C ALA A 156 1.26 -1.97 -13.88
N LEU A 157 1.17 -2.66 -15.03
CA LEU A 157 1.40 -4.10 -15.11
C LEU A 157 2.83 -4.47 -14.74
N ALA A 158 3.83 -3.82 -15.36
CA ALA A 158 5.24 -4.08 -15.08
C ALA A 158 5.60 -3.83 -13.61
N LEU A 159 5.14 -2.70 -13.06
CA LEU A 159 5.28 -2.36 -11.64
C LEU A 159 4.66 -3.43 -10.75
N THR A 160 3.43 -3.86 -11.05
CA THR A 160 2.72 -4.88 -10.24
C THR A 160 3.45 -6.22 -10.26
N LEU A 161 3.93 -6.68 -11.42
CA LEU A 161 4.67 -7.93 -11.50
C LEU A 161 6.04 -7.85 -10.80
N ALA A 162 6.76 -6.74 -10.97
CA ALA A 162 8.06 -6.53 -10.33
C ALA A 162 7.92 -6.47 -8.80
N SER A 163 6.96 -5.70 -8.28
CA SER A 163 6.70 -5.61 -6.84
C SER A 163 6.19 -6.93 -6.26
N LEU A 164 5.35 -7.68 -6.99
CA LEU A 164 4.90 -9.01 -6.57
C LEU A 164 6.09 -9.97 -6.43
N ALA A 165 6.96 -10.03 -7.44
CA ALA A 165 8.14 -10.88 -7.42
C ALA A 165 9.10 -10.47 -6.29
N LEU A 166 9.33 -9.16 -6.11
CA LEU A 166 10.19 -8.63 -5.06
C LEU A 166 9.67 -8.96 -3.66
N SER A 167 8.36 -8.81 -3.43
CA SER A 167 7.72 -9.13 -2.15
C SER A 167 7.76 -10.62 -1.85
N ILE A 168 7.46 -11.50 -2.81
CA ILE A 168 7.58 -12.95 -2.63
C ILE A 168 9.03 -13.36 -2.35
N ALA A 169 10.00 -12.83 -3.12
CA ALA A 169 11.41 -13.11 -2.90
C ALA A 169 11.87 -12.61 -1.52
N GLY A 170 11.48 -11.39 -1.12
CA GLY A 170 11.74 -10.85 0.20
C GLY A 170 11.18 -11.73 1.32
N PHE A 171 9.96 -12.25 1.14
CA PHE A 171 9.35 -13.16 2.11
C PHE A 171 10.08 -14.50 2.19
N VAL A 172 10.51 -15.09 1.07
CA VAL A 172 11.32 -16.32 1.08
C VAL A 172 12.64 -16.08 1.81
N LEU A 173 13.32 -14.97 1.54
CA LEU A 173 14.56 -14.59 2.23
C LEU A 173 14.32 -14.31 3.73
N PHE A 174 13.16 -13.76 4.08
CA PHE A 174 12.77 -13.53 5.46
C PHE A 174 12.59 -14.85 6.21
N ILE A 175 11.82 -15.80 5.65
CA ILE A 175 11.64 -17.14 6.21
C ILE A 175 12.98 -17.86 6.37
N ASP A 176 13.85 -17.81 5.36
CA ASP A 176 15.20 -18.39 5.44
C ASP A 176 16.01 -17.73 6.58
N ALA A 177 16.03 -16.40 6.66
CA ALA A 177 16.78 -15.66 7.68
C ALA A 177 16.30 -15.95 9.11
N ILE A 178 14.98 -15.98 9.35
CA ILE A 178 14.43 -16.30 10.68
C ILE A 178 14.64 -17.76 11.08
N SER A 179 14.80 -18.65 10.10
CA SER A 179 15.10 -20.07 10.30
C SER A 179 16.60 -20.34 10.50
N GLY A 180 17.45 -19.30 10.55
CA GLY A 180 18.90 -19.44 10.68
C GLY A 180 19.64 -19.78 9.39
N GLY A 181 18.99 -19.61 8.24
CA GLY A 181 19.57 -19.84 6.92
C GLY A 181 20.53 -18.73 6.46
N PRO A 182 21.17 -18.90 5.28
CA PRO A 182 22.20 -17.99 4.78
C PRO A 182 21.74 -16.53 4.62
N SER A 183 20.44 -16.30 4.40
CA SER A 183 19.86 -14.96 4.22
C SER A 183 19.92 -14.10 5.48
N ILE A 184 20.26 -14.67 6.64
CA ILE A 184 20.53 -13.88 7.87
C ILE A 184 21.59 -12.80 7.64
N SER A 185 22.54 -13.05 6.74
CA SER A 185 23.60 -12.11 6.35
C SER A 185 23.08 -10.84 5.64
N LEU A 186 21.90 -10.90 5.03
CA LEU A 186 21.23 -9.75 4.43
C LEU A 186 20.60 -8.83 5.49
N GLY A 187 20.39 -9.34 6.70
CA GLY A 187 19.71 -8.64 7.78
C GLY A 187 18.22 -8.95 7.82
N LEU A 188 17.78 -9.39 9.00
CA LEU A 188 16.40 -9.71 9.37
C LEU A 188 15.40 -8.59 9.03
N GLY A 189 15.77 -7.34 9.31
CA GLY A 189 14.95 -6.17 9.02
C GLY A 189 14.86 -5.83 7.54
N ILE A 190 15.90 -6.12 6.74
CA ILE A 190 15.87 -5.89 5.29
C ILE A 190 14.95 -6.89 4.60
N THR A 191 15.06 -8.17 4.94
CA THR A 191 14.25 -9.21 4.28
C THR A 191 12.76 -9.04 4.57
N GLU A 192 12.39 -8.67 5.80
CA GLU A 192 11.01 -8.34 6.16
C GLU A 192 10.48 -7.11 5.41
N ARG A 193 11.28 -6.04 5.28
CA ARG A 193 10.90 -4.84 4.51
C ARG A 193 10.70 -5.14 3.04
N LEU A 194 11.58 -5.93 2.45
CA LEU A 194 11.40 -6.41 1.07
C LEU A 194 10.08 -7.18 0.94
N ALA A 195 9.73 -8.00 1.93
CA ALA A 195 8.46 -8.73 1.94
C ALA A 195 7.23 -7.80 2.05
N PHE A 196 7.20 -6.87 3.01
CA PHE A 196 5.97 -6.17 3.39
C PHE A 196 5.91 -4.70 2.97
N ASP A 197 6.99 -3.92 3.12
CA ASP A 197 7.00 -2.50 2.72
C ASP A 197 6.86 -2.35 1.20
N THR A 198 7.39 -3.32 0.43
CA THR A 198 7.20 -3.38 -1.03
C THR A 198 5.73 -3.33 -1.44
N LEU A 199 4.85 -3.97 -0.68
CA LEU A 199 3.41 -4.00 -0.97
C LEU A 199 2.78 -2.61 -0.75
N THR A 200 3.14 -1.94 0.34
CA THR A 200 2.68 -0.57 0.65
C THR A 200 3.19 0.43 -0.39
N ILE A 201 4.48 0.38 -0.73
CA ILE A 201 5.08 1.25 -1.75
C ILE A 201 4.42 1.03 -3.11
N TRP A 202 4.20 -0.23 -3.50
CA TRP A 202 3.51 -0.57 -4.73
C TRP A 202 2.12 0.06 -4.81
N GLY A 203 1.30 -0.11 -3.77
CA GLY A 203 -0.06 0.43 -3.72
C GLY A 203 -0.06 1.95 -3.84
N ALA A 204 0.85 2.62 -3.14
CA ALA A 204 0.99 4.07 -3.20
C ALA A 204 1.41 4.59 -4.57
N VAL A 205 2.43 3.97 -5.20
CA VAL A 205 2.87 4.34 -6.56
C VAL A 205 1.74 4.12 -7.56
N LEU A 206 0.98 3.03 -7.42
CA LEU A 206 -0.19 2.78 -8.25
C LEU A 206 -1.29 3.83 -8.03
N GLY A 207 -1.51 4.27 -6.80
CA GLY A 207 -2.36 5.42 -6.47
C GLY A 207 -1.92 6.70 -7.17
N VAL A 208 -0.62 7.02 -7.15
CA VAL A 208 -0.05 8.18 -7.87
C VAL A 208 -0.30 8.07 -9.38
N ILE A 209 -0.03 6.91 -9.98
CA ILE A 209 -0.29 6.66 -11.41
C ILE A 209 -1.78 6.91 -11.75
N LEU A 210 -2.70 6.44 -10.92
CA LEU A 210 -4.14 6.64 -11.13
C LEU A 210 -4.57 8.10 -10.99
N LEU A 211 -3.97 8.86 -10.06
CA LEU A 211 -4.21 10.30 -9.93
C LEU A 211 -3.71 11.06 -11.16
N MET A 212 -2.53 10.72 -11.68
CA MET A 212 -1.93 11.37 -12.86
C MET A 212 -2.65 11.04 -14.17
N THR A 213 -3.28 9.87 -14.25
CA THR A 213 -3.95 9.39 -15.48
C THR A 213 -5.45 9.64 -15.51
N THR A 214 -6.08 10.06 -14.40
CA THR A 214 -7.49 10.44 -14.36
C THR A 214 -7.68 11.87 -14.87
N PRO A 215 -8.33 12.12 -16.03
CA PRO A 215 -8.47 13.47 -16.55
C PRO A 215 -9.16 14.41 -15.55
N GLY A 216 -8.51 15.53 -15.26
CA GLY A 216 -9.09 16.68 -14.57
C GLY A 216 -10.37 17.10 -15.29
N ARG A 217 -11.46 17.38 -14.56
CA ARG A 217 -12.63 18.04 -15.17
C ARG A 217 -12.13 19.46 -15.48
N ARG A 218 -11.59 19.70 -16.67
CA ARG A 218 -11.41 21.08 -17.15
C ARG A 218 -12.82 21.66 -17.14
N SER A 219 -13.07 22.56 -16.20
CA SER A 219 -14.19 23.48 -16.25
C SER A 219 -13.98 24.33 -17.50
N THR A 220 -14.53 23.87 -18.61
CA THR A 220 -14.87 24.74 -19.74
C THR A 220 -15.99 25.64 -19.25
N THR A 221 -15.62 26.75 -18.61
CA THR A 221 -16.47 27.93 -18.56
C THR A 221 -16.57 28.42 -20.00
N SER A 222 -17.52 27.87 -20.75
CA SER A 222 -17.95 28.45 -22.01
C SER A 222 -18.74 29.69 -21.65
N SER A 223 -18.07 30.84 -21.67
CA SER A 223 -18.75 32.12 -21.86
C SER A 223 -19.27 32.13 -23.29
N GLN A 224 -20.47 31.59 -23.50
CA GLN A 224 -21.30 31.99 -24.63
C GLN A 224 -21.77 33.41 -24.33
N GLU A 225 -21.01 34.38 -24.80
CA GLU A 225 -21.51 35.74 -24.97
C GLU A 225 -22.38 35.70 -26.23
N ALA A 226 -23.70 35.74 -26.01
CA ALA A 226 -24.71 35.74 -27.05
C ALA A 226 -24.59 37.01 -27.89
N VAL A 227 -24.33 36.86 -29.19
CA VAL A 227 -24.47 37.93 -30.19
C VAL A 227 -25.97 38.16 -30.43
N PRO A 228 -26.54 39.35 -30.17
CA PRO A 228 -27.93 39.64 -30.52
C PRO A 228 -28.02 40.15 -31.97
N GLY A 229 -28.84 39.47 -32.77
CA GLY A 229 -29.70 40.10 -33.76
C GLY A 229 -29.10 40.47 -35.11
N SER A 230 -29.24 39.58 -36.08
CA SER A 230 -29.43 39.97 -37.49
C SER A 230 -30.89 39.74 -37.87
N ALA A 231 -31.57 40.80 -38.31
CA ALA A 231 -32.85 40.74 -38.99
C ALA A 231 -32.70 41.35 -40.40
N PRO A 232 -33.47 40.89 -41.40
CA PRO A 232 -33.20 41.14 -42.81
C PRO A 232 -33.87 42.43 -43.31
N THR A 233 -33.12 43.29 -43.99
CA THR A 233 -33.65 44.40 -44.78
C THR A 233 -34.10 43.91 -46.16
N THR A 234 -35.40 43.99 -46.42
CA THR A 234 -36.05 43.88 -47.73
C THR A 234 -35.61 45.00 -48.69
N PRO A 235 -35.51 44.75 -50.01
CA PRO A 235 -35.27 45.80 -50.99
C PRO A 235 -36.59 46.46 -51.40
N THR A 236 -36.60 47.80 -51.47
CA THR A 236 -37.69 48.56 -52.11
C THR A 236 -37.16 49.13 -53.42
N VAL A 237 -37.96 48.96 -54.46
CA VAL A 237 -37.81 49.46 -55.84
C VAL A 237 -38.05 50.97 -55.88
N ALA A 238 -37.13 51.71 -56.52
CA ALA A 238 -37.37 52.83 -57.44
C ALA A 238 -36.04 53.28 -58.06
#